data_AF-A0A1B8TDL8-F1
#
_entry.id   AF-A0A1B8TDL8-F1
#
_cell.length_a   1.000
_cell.length_b   1.000
_cell.length_c   1.000
_cell.angle_alpha   90.00
_cell.angle_beta   90.00
_cell.angle_gamma   90.00
#
_symmetry.space_group_name_H-M   'P 1'
#
loop_
_entity.id
_entity.type
_entity.pdbx_description
1 polymer ?
#
loop_
_entity_poly.entity_id
_entity_poly.type
_entity_poly.pdbx_seq_one_letter_code
_entity_poly.pdbx_strand_id
1 'polypeptide(L)'
;MDDICATFILCCQLGTLCGQASIKDLPGCWEHKVDEDWSISFNGHSEEVRDSTGSPVPPLSIWVKHSRYFADGIITPFGGMIVGGREAEDDLVAALESAIRTLGGTPATDDEPAQGGRDE
;
A
#
# COMPACT_ATOMS: atom_id res chain seq x y z
N MET A 1 -7.91 -11.41 -11.45
CA MET A 1 -7.35 -10.79 -10.22
C MET A 1 -8.10 -9.49 -9.98
N ASP A 2 -9.40 -9.48 -10.29
CA ASP A 2 -10.07 -8.28 -10.80
C ASP A 2 -10.82 -7.53 -9.69
N ASP A 3 -10.66 -7.98 -8.44
CA ASP A 3 -11.40 -7.50 -7.26
C ASP A 3 -10.48 -7.01 -6.13
N ILE A 4 -9.15 -7.01 -6.30
CA ILE A 4 -8.21 -6.50 -5.28
C ILE A 4 -7.86 -5.05 -5.59
N CYS A 5 -7.93 -4.19 -4.57
CA CYS A 5 -7.53 -2.78 -4.65
C CYS A 5 -6.10 -2.62 -5.19
N ALA A 6 -5.95 -1.81 -6.25
CA ALA A 6 -4.65 -1.56 -6.88
C ALA A 6 -3.61 -1.01 -5.90
N THR A 7 -3.98 -0.06 -5.05
CA THR A 7 -3.08 0.50 -4.03
C THR A 7 -2.61 -0.56 -3.03
N PHE A 8 -3.48 -1.50 -2.67
CA PHE A 8 -3.11 -2.63 -1.82
C PHE A 8 -2.10 -3.55 -2.52
N ILE A 9 -2.28 -3.83 -3.82
CA ILE A 9 -1.34 -4.61 -4.62
C ILE A 9 0.02 -3.93 -4.68
N LEU A 10 0.08 -2.62 -4.93
CA LEU A 10 1.32 -1.85 -4.95
C LEU A 10 2.07 -1.94 -3.63
N CYS A 11 1.38 -1.83 -2.49
CA CYS A 11 2.02 -1.98 -1.18
C CYS A 11 2.58 -3.41 -0.95
N CYS A 12 1.84 -4.45 -1.36
CA CYS A 12 2.33 -5.83 -1.29
C CYS A 12 3.57 -6.05 -2.17
N GLN A 13 3.54 -5.47 -3.37
CA GLN A 13 4.66 -5.52 -4.31
C GLN A 13 5.90 -4.82 -3.74
N LEU A 14 5.73 -3.63 -3.15
CA LEU A 14 6.81 -2.90 -2.49
C LEU A 14 7.43 -3.72 -1.35
N GLY A 15 6.59 -4.34 -0.50
CA GLY A 15 7.08 -5.23 0.56
C GLY A 15 7.90 -6.41 0.02
N THR A 16 7.44 -7.02 -1.08
CA THR A 16 8.16 -8.11 -1.75
C THR A 16 9.51 -7.65 -2.29
N LEU A 17 9.57 -6.50 -2.97
CA LEU A 17 10.81 -5.93 -3.50
C LEU A 17 11.79 -5.50 -2.39
N CYS A 18 11.27 -5.14 -1.22
CA CYS A 18 12.06 -4.89 -0.02
C CYS A 18 12.55 -6.18 0.68
N GLY A 19 12.30 -7.35 0.08
CA GLY A 19 12.78 -8.65 0.57
C GLY A 19 11.85 -9.33 1.56
N GLN A 20 10.62 -8.84 1.76
CA GLN A 20 9.67 -9.52 2.65
C GLN A 20 8.97 -10.67 1.97
N ALA A 21 9.30 -11.87 2.44
CA ALA A 21 8.63 -13.11 2.03
C ALA A 21 7.27 -13.30 2.71
N SER A 22 7.09 -12.80 3.94
CA SER A 22 5.86 -12.97 4.72
C SER A 22 5.74 -11.91 5.80
N ILE A 23 4.73 -11.04 5.68
CA ILE A 23 4.49 -9.96 6.66
C ILE A 23 3.83 -10.51 7.93
N LYS A 24 2.99 -11.54 7.82
CA LYS A 24 2.30 -12.17 8.96
C LYS A 24 3.25 -12.87 9.94
N ASP A 25 4.48 -13.16 9.53
CA ASP A 25 5.46 -13.85 10.36
C ASP A 25 6.41 -12.85 11.08
N LEU A 26 6.23 -11.55 10.85
CA LEU A 26 6.95 -10.49 11.57
C LEU A 26 6.38 -10.29 12.98
N PRO A 27 7.19 -9.86 13.97
CA PRO A 27 6.72 -9.65 15.34
C PRO A 27 5.72 -8.50 15.52
N GLY A 28 5.51 -7.69 14.49
CA GLY A 28 4.56 -6.58 14.48
C GLY A 28 4.25 -6.15 13.05
N CYS A 29 3.87 -4.89 12.85
CA CYS A 29 3.70 -4.34 11.51
C CYS A 29 5.03 -4.36 10.74
N TRP A 30 4.95 -4.60 9.43
CA TRP A 30 6.02 -4.20 8.54
C TRP A 30 5.91 -2.71 8.26
N GLU A 31 6.94 -1.94 8.59
CA GLU A 31 6.94 -0.49 8.43
C GLU A 31 7.96 -0.06 7.38
N HIS A 32 7.56 0.87 6.52
CA HIS A 32 8.40 1.34 5.42
C HIS A 32 8.11 2.79 5.06
N LYS A 33 9.17 3.56 4.76
CA LYS A 33 9.06 4.86 4.13
C LYS A 33 9.05 4.67 2.62
N VAL A 34 7.92 5.00 1.99
CA VAL A 34 7.76 4.92 0.54
C VAL A 34 8.65 5.96 -0.13
N ASP A 35 8.64 7.19 0.39
CA ASP A 35 9.51 8.28 -0.01
C ASP A 35 9.79 9.24 1.17
N GLU A 36 10.10 10.51 0.89
CA GLU A 36 10.32 11.53 1.91
C GLU A 36 9.06 11.84 2.75
N ASP A 37 7.88 11.65 2.15
CA ASP A 37 6.62 12.18 2.64
C ASP A 37 5.63 11.09 3.06
N TRP A 38 5.63 9.94 2.38
CA TRP A 38 4.75 8.81 2.64
C TRP A 38 5.42 7.70 3.43
N SER A 39 4.67 7.18 4.40
CA SER A 39 5.03 5.99 5.17
C SER A 39 3.85 5.04 5.27
N ILE A 40 4.15 3.75 5.37
CA ILE A 40 3.16 2.69 5.51
C ILE A 40 3.50 1.76 6.68
N SER A 41 2.47 1.28 7.36
CA SER A 41 2.52 0.25 8.39
C SER A 41 1.57 -0.89 7.98
N PHE A 42 2.12 -2.02 7.56
CA PHE A 42 1.33 -3.18 7.11
C PHE A 42 1.22 -4.21 8.23
N ASN A 43 -0.01 -4.37 8.73
CA ASN A 43 -0.37 -5.46 9.62
C ASN A 43 -0.77 -6.72 8.83
N GLY A 44 0.07 -7.75 8.84
CA GLY A 44 -0.22 -9.06 8.25
C GLY A 44 -0.96 -10.03 9.18
N HIS A 45 -1.28 -9.62 10.41
CA HIS A 45 -1.87 -10.46 11.44
C HIS A 45 -3.40 -10.47 11.37
N SER A 46 -4.02 -11.47 12.00
CA SER A 46 -5.48 -11.60 12.12
C SER A 46 -6.08 -10.75 13.26
N GLU A 47 -5.23 -10.02 13.97
CA GLU A 47 -5.56 -9.17 15.11
C GLU A 47 -4.99 -7.77 14.92
N GLU A 48 -5.54 -6.80 15.65
CA GLU A 48 -5.02 -5.43 15.63
C GLU A 48 -3.60 -5.42 16.23
N VAL A 49 -2.68 -4.76 15.53
CA VAL A 49 -1.29 -4.60 15.96
C VAL A 49 -0.94 -3.13 15.98
N ARG A 50 -0.16 -2.70 16.97
CA ARG A 50 0.35 -1.32 17.03
C ARG A 50 1.63 -1.20 16.21
N ASP A 51 1.70 -0.16 15.40
CA ASP A 51 2.96 0.22 14.75
C ASP A 51 3.93 0.89 15.75
N SER A 52 5.14 1.24 15.30
CA SER A 52 6.18 1.87 16.10
C SER A 52 5.79 3.22 16.70
N THR A 53 4.76 3.88 16.14
CA THR A 53 4.19 5.12 16.65
C THR A 53 3.10 4.90 17.70
N GLY A 54 2.71 3.64 17.91
CA GLY A 54 1.62 3.24 18.79
C GLY A 54 0.24 3.28 18.14
N SER A 55 0.15 3.55 16.83
CA SER A 55 -1.11 3.63 16.10
C SER A 55 -1.71 2.23 15.90
N PRO A 56 -3.02 2.03 16.16
CA PRO A 56 -3.66 0.74 16.00
C PRO A 56 -3.91 0.43 14.51
N VAL A 57 -3.17 -0.51 13.94
CA VAL A 57 -3.33 -0.95 12.55
C VAL A 57 -4.29 -2.15 12.52
N PRO A 58 -5.44 -2.05 11.83
CA PRO A 58 -6.40 -3.15 11.76
C PRO A 58 -5.81 -4.44 11.17
N PRO A 59 -6.39 -5.61 11.45
CA PRO A 59 -5.99 -6.88 10.84
C PRO A 59 -5.92 -6.80 9.32
N LEU A 60 -4.92 -7.45 8.73
CA LEU A 60 -4.78 -7.63 7.27
C LEU A 60 -4.92 -6.31 6.46
N SER A 61 -4.46 -5.21 7.05
CA SER A 61 -4.65 -3.85 6.53
C SER A 61 -3.35 -3.05 6.57
N ILE A 62 -3.34 -1.96 5.82
CA ILE A 62 -2.20 -1.07 5.67
C ILE A 62 -2.61 0.30 6.14
N TRP A 63 -1.94 0.79 7.17
CA TRP A 63 -2.01 2.19 7.57
C TRP A 63 -1.07 3.00 6.69
N VAL A 64 -1.54 4.14 6.16
CA VAL A 64 -0.73 5.05 5.34
C VAL A 64 -0.75 6.44 5.94
N LYS A 65 0.41 7.10 5.99
CA LYS A 65 0.53 8.41 6.61
C LYS A 65 1.47 9.32 5.84
N HIS A 66 0.99 10.52 5.55
CA HIS A 66 1.77 11.60 4.99
C HIS A 66 2.40 12.45 6.11
N SER A 67 3.65 12.87 5.93
CA SER A 67 4.43 13.57 6.96
C SER A 67 4.15 15.08 7.04
N ARG A 68 3.85 15.73 5.90
CA ARG A 68 3.72 17.20 5.82
C ARG A 68 2.30 17.77 6.00
N TYR A 69 1.27 17.09 5.51
CA TYR A 69 -0.11 17.54 5.64
C TYR A 69 -1.01 16.40 6.14
N PHE A 70 -2.23 16.75 6.54
CA PHE A 70 -3.19 15.81 7.13
C PHE A 70 -3.73 14.86 6.06
N ALA A 71 -2.91 13.88 5.66
CA ALA A 71 -3.31 12.74 4.86
C ALA A 71 -2.97 11.45 5.62
N ASP A 72 -4.01 10.69 5.94
CA ASP A 72 -3.92 9.48 6.77
C ASP A 72 -5.03 8.50 6.37
N GLY A 73 -4.76 7.20 6.35
CA GLY A 73 -5.73 6.25 5.83
C GLY A 73 -5.47 4.78 6.14
N ILE A 74 -6.50 3.99 5.88
CA ILE A 74 -6.46 2.53 5.93
C ILE A 74 -6.77 1.98 4.55
N ILE A 75 -5.93 1.07 4.08
CA ILE A 75 -6.10 0.34 2.83
C ILE A 75 -6.24 -1.15 3.16
N THR A 76 -7.25 -1.79 2.59
CA THR A 76 -7.50 -3.23 2.69
C THR A 76 -7.47 -3.85 1.29
N PRO A 77 -7.45 -5.20 1.17
CA PRO A 77 -7.57 -5.85 -0.14
C PRO A 77 -8.81 -5.42 -0.93
N PHE A 78 -9.88 -5.01 -0.25
CA PHE A 78 -11.17 -4.66 -0.87
C PHE A 78 -11.37 -3.14 -1.05
N GLY A 79 -10.31 -2.35 -0.88
CA GLY A 79 -10.35 -0.90 -0.89
C GLY A 79 -10.15 -0.31 0.50
N GLY A 80 -10.36 0.99 0.63
CA GLY A 80 -10.01 1.70 1.86
C GLY A 80 -10.51 3.14 1.86
N MET A 81 -9.97 3.91 2.80
CA MET A 81 -10.23 5.34 2.90
C MET A 81 -8.94 6.05 3.29
N ILE A 82 -8.62 7.12 2.56
CA ILE A 82 -7.62 8.10 2.93
C ILE A 82 -8.35 9.41 3.21
N VAL A 83 -8.20 9.91 4.43
CA VAL A 83 -8.64 11.25 4.81
C VAL A 83 -7.51 12.19 4.44
N GLY A 84 -7.72 13.09 3.47
CA GLY A 84 -6.72 14.04 3.04
C GLY A 84 -7.21 15.06 2.03
N GLY A 85 -6.27 15.76 1.39
CA GLY A 85 -6.55 16.61 0.22
C GLY A 85 -7.11 15.78 -0.94
N ARG A 86 -7.76 16.45 -1.91
CA ARG A 86 -8.43 15.79 -3.04
C ARG A 86 -7.51 14.83 -3.82
N GLU A 87 -6.21 15.11 -3.85
CA GLU A 87 -5.21 14.38 -4.63
C GLU A 87 -4.41 13.36 -3.80
N ALA A 88 -4.73 13.18 -2.50
CA ALA A 88 -3.91 12.38 -1.59
C ALA A 88 -3.80 10.90 -2.00
N GLU A 89 -4.84 10.32 -2.60
CA GLU A 89 -4.79 8.94 -3.10
C GLU A 89 -3.89 8.83 -4.34
N ASP A 90 -4.07 9.73 -5.31
CA ASP A 90 -3.25 9.77 -6.53
C ASP A 90 -1.76 10.01 -6.20
N ASP A 91 -1.48 10.91 -5.26
CA ASP A 91 -0.12 11.19 -4.78
C ASP A 91 0.52 9.97 -4.12
N LEU A 92 -0.22 9.23 -3.29
CA LEU A 92 0.27 7.99 -2.67
C LEU A 92 0.57 6.93 -3.74
N VAL A 93 -0.31 6.76 -4.72
CA VAL A 93 -0.11 5.80 -5.82
C VAL A 93 1.16 6.17 -6.59
N ALA A 94 1.33 7.44 -6.96
CA ALA A 94 2.53 7.90 -7.66
C ALA A 94 3.82 7.65 -6.84
N ALA A 95 3.77 7.87 -5.53
CA ALA A 95 4.90 7.60 -4.63
C ALA A 95 5.25 6.09 -4.59
N LEU A 96 4.24 5.23 -4.45
CA LEU A 96 4.42 3.76 -4.44
C LEU A 96 5.02 3.25 -5.75
N GLU A 97 4.48 3.70 -6.89
CA GLU A 97 5.00 3.31 -8.19
C GLU A 97 6.46 3.77 -8.39
N SER A 98 6.78 5.00 -7.98
CA SER A 98 8.15 5.53 -8.04
C SER A 98 9.12 4.71 -7.17
N ALA A 99 8.70 4.33 -5.96
CA ALA A 99 9.47 3.48 -5.07
C ALA A 99 9.71 2.09 -5.68
N ILE A 100 8.68 1.48 -6.26
CA ILE A 100 8.78 0.18 -6.95
C ILE A 100 9.77 0.27 -8.12
N ARG A 101 9.66 1.30 -8.97
CA ARG A 101 10.59 1.52 -10.10
C ARG A 101 12.02 1.71 -9.63
N THR A 102 12.23 2.43 -8.53
CA THR A 102 13.56 2.63 -7.91
C THR A 102 14.18 1.33 -7.43
N LEU A 103 13.37 0.38 -6.97
CA LEU A 103 13.80 -0.96 -6.58
C LEU A 103 13.94 -1.93 -7.77
N GLY A 104 13.72 -1.46 -9.01
CA GLY A 104 13.84 -2.24 -10.23
C GLY A 104 12.62 -3.09 -10.58
N GLY A 105 11.46 -2.84 -9.94
CA GLY A 105 10.19 -3.48 -10.30
C GLY A 105 9.40 -2.68 -11.34
N THR A 106 8.42 -3.35 -11.97
CA THR A 106 7.37 -2.73 -12.81
C THR A 106 6.09 -2.64 -12.00
N PRO A 107 5.54 -1.45 -11.68
CA PRO A 107 4.32 -1.32 -10.91
C PRO A 107 3.15 -2.10 -11.51
N ALA A 108 2.37 -2.77 -10.66
CA ALA A 108 1.21 -3.57 -11.08
C ALA A 108 0.11 -2.75 -11.80
N THR A 109 0.12 -1.43 -11.68
CA THR A 109 -0.76 -0.50 -12.40
C THR A 109 -0.35 -0.30 -13.86
N ASP A 110 0.90 -0.60 -14.22
CA ASP A 110 1.40 -0.52 -15.61
C ASP A 110 0.93 -1.74 -16.44
N ASP A 111 0.54 -2.83 -15.77
CA ASP A 111 -0.06 -4.02 -16.39
C ASP A 111 -1.57 -3.82 -16.61
N GLU A 112 -1.96 -2.93 -17.53
CA GLU A 112 -3.34 -2.98 -18.04
C GLU A 112 -3.56 -4.32 -18.76
N PRO A 113 -4.60 -5.10 -18.45
CA PRO A 113 -5.04 -6.15 -19.36
C PRO A 113 -5.47 -5.47 -20.65
N ALA A 114 -4.80 -5.79 -21.75
CA ALA A 114 -5.24 -5.44 -23.10
C ALA A 114 -6.75 -5.67 -23.19
N GLN A 115 -7.49 -4.58 -23.39
CA GLN A 115 -8.93 -4.54 -23.54
C GLN A 115 -9.37 -5.67 -24.49
N GLY A 116 -9.91 -6.74 -23.91
CA GLY A 116 -10.50 -7.84 -24.65
C GLY A 116 -11.66 -7.26 -25.45
N GLY A 117 -11.52 -7.30 -26.78
CA GLY A 117 -12.55 -6.86 -27.70
C GLY A 117 -13.90 -7.44 -27.33
N ARG A 118 -14.87 -6.57 -27.06
CA ARG A 118 -16.27 -6.94 -27.19
C ARG A 118 -16.61 -6.93 -28.67
N ASP A 119 -16.42 -8.09 -29.29
CA ASP A 119 -17.23 -8.47 -30.45
C ASP A 119 -18.62 -8.84 -29.92
N GLU A 120 -19.59 -7.94 -30.07
CA GLU A 120 -21.02 -8.24 -30.27
C GLU A 120 -21.66 -7.19 -31.18
#